data_AF-A0A928HL33-F1
#
_entry.id   AF-A0A928HL33-F1
#
_cell.length_a   1.000
_cell.length_b   1.000
_cell.length_c   1.000
_cell.angle_alpha   90.00
_cell.angle_beta   90.00
_cell.angle_gamma   90.00
#
_symmetry.space_group_name_H-M   'P 1'
#
loop_
_entity.id
_entity.type
_entity.pdbx_description
1 polymer ?
#
loop_
_entity_poly.entity_id
_entity_poly.type
_entity_poly.pdbx_seq_one_letter_code
_entity_poly.pdbx_strand_id
1 'polypeptide(L)'
;MYPEKPKLPKRTPAQRLFHRQYLPYIKEKVLENAPVSYLTPDQVTDKWGEIIPWDETFANKIIFLSKVFFKLTISPDSQNAYNPEFIEDVINQIIDHLMIYFARAPHYKNAENAAREYLFKKLNTENAFLACARIRQQNILRARERRAAAQAEAAKQTQAEQEKISVGARPKRQRIQYKQYTDEFNKVRCAMRIDIENQK
;
A
#
# COMPACT_ATOMS: atom_id res chain seq x y z
N MET A 1 6.32 28.17 -29.51
CA MET A 1 5.97 27.70 -28.16
C MET A 1 4.74 26.83 -28.27
N TYR A 2 4.86 25.51 -28.10
CA TYR A 2 3.68 24.66 -27.98
C TYR A 2 3.20 24.75 -26.53
N PRO A 3 1.89 24.95 -26.27
CA PRO A 3 1.37 24.89 -24.92
C PRO A 3 1.64 23.50 -24.36
N GLU A 4 2.30 23.43 -23.21
CA GLU A 4 2.47 22.17 -22.48
C GLU A 4 1.08 21.58 -22.24
N LYS A 5 0.83 20.39 -22.79
CA LYS A 5 -0.41 19.67 -22.51
C LYS A 5 -0.51 19.47 -20.99
N PRO A 6 -1.65 19.78 -20.36
CA PRO A 6 -1.81 19.58 -18.93
C PRO A 6 -1.49 18.11 -18.59
N LYS A 7 -0.54 17.90 -17.68
CA LYS A 7 -0.21 16.57 -17.17
C LYS A 7 -1.43 16.04 -16.45
N LEU A 8 -2.11 15.07 -17.07
CA LEU A 8 -3.23 14.38 -16.45
C LEU A 8 -2.76 13.80 -15.09
N PRO A 9 -3.60 13.88 -14.04
CA PRO A 9 -3.25 13.35 -12.73
C PRO A 9 -2.90 11.85 -12.84
N LYS A 10 -1.81 11.47 -12.18
CA LYS A 10 -1.31 10.08 -12.20
C LYS A 10 -2.33 9.19 -11.49
N ARG A 11 -2.90 8.20 -12.21
CA ARG A 11 -3.88 7.26 -11.65
C ARG A 11 -3.32 6.53 -10.42
N THR A 12 -4.13 6.39 -9.39
CA THR A 12 -3.77 5.61 -8.18
C THR A 12 -3.54 4.13 -8.53
N PRO A 13 -2.83 3.36 -7.71
CA PRO A 13 -2.72 1.91 -7.90
C PRO A 13 -4.09 1.23 -8.01
N ALA A 14 -5.07 1.63 -7.19
CA ALA A 14 -6.43 1.10 -7.22
C ALA A 14 -7.13 1.39 -8.56
N GLN A 15 -7.06 2.63 -9.04
CA GLN A 15 -7.59 3.01 -10.36
C GLN A 15 -6.93 2.25 -11.51
N ARG A 16 -5.62 2.00 -11.41
CA ARG A 16 -4.92 1.18 -12.42
C ARG A 16 -5.43 -0.26 -12.41
N LEU A 17 -5.62 -0.87 -11.25
CA LEU A 17 -6.16 -2.23 -11.14
C LEU A 17 -7.57 -2.31 -11.72
N PHE A 18 -8.43 -1.38 -11.34
CA PHE A 18 -9.80 -1.32 -11.81
C PHE A 18 -9.88 -1.19 -13.34
N HIS A 19 -9.24 -0.15 -13.91
CA HIS A 19 -9.35 0.09 -15.35
C HIS A 19 -8.57 -0.89 -16.23
N ARG A 20 -7.42 -1.40 -15.77
CA ARG A 20 -6.57 -2.26 -16.62
C ARG A 20 -6.81 -3.75 -16.44
N GLN A 21 -7.43 -4.17 -15.34
CA GLN A 21 -7.60 -5.58 -15.03
C GLN A 21 -9.06 -5.93 -14.78
N TYR A 22 -9.74 -5.22 -13.88
CA TYR A 22 -11.12 -5.55 -13.54
C TYR A 22 -12.09 -5.33 -14.71
N LEU A 23 -12.07 -4.14 -15.33
CA LEU A 23 -12.99 -3.82 -16.44
C LEU A 23 -12.86 -4.79 -17.62
N PRO A 24 -11.65 -5.09 -18.14
CA PRO A 24 -11.49 -6.10 -19.19
C PRO A 24 -11.99 -7.48 -18.76
N TYR A 25 -11.65 -7.91 -17.54
CA TYR A 25 -12.05 -9.22 -17.00
C TYR A 25 -13.58 -9.34 -16.90
N ILE A 26 -14.26 -8.35 -16.32
CA ILE A 26 -15.70 -8.44 -16.14
C ILE A 26 -16.42 -8.29 -17.48
N LYS A 27 -15.90 -7.48 -18.42
CA LYS A 27 -16.43 -7.36 -19.78
C LYS A 27 -16.43 -8.71 -20.51
N GLU A 28 -15.30 -9.40 -20.49
CA GLU A 28 -15.17 -10.73 -21.10
C GLU A 28 -16.16 -11.71 -20.47
N LYS A 29 -16.25 -11.72 -19.13
CA LYS A 29 -17.17 -12.62 -18.44
C LYS A 29 -18.64 -12.26 -18.64
N VAL A 30 -18.98 -10.99 -18.78
CA VAL A 30 -20.33 -10.54 -19.13
C VAL A 30 -20.70 -11.01 -20.53
N LEU A 31 -19.80 -10.86 -21.51
CA LEU A 31 -20.01 -11.35 -22.89
C LEU A 31 -20.24 -12.87 -22.94
N GLU A 32 -19.45 -13.64 -22.19
CA GLU A 32 -19.59 -15.11 -22.13
C GLU A 32 -20.91 -15.58 -21.50
N ASN A 33 -21.51 -14.78 -20.62
CA ASN A 33 -22.56 -15.25 -19.71
C ASN A 33 -23.89 -14.47 -19.81
N ALA A 34 -23.95 -13.42 -20.63
CA ALA A 34 -25.18 -12.66 -20.82
C ALA A 34 -26.26 -13.56 -21.46
N PRO A 35 -27.48 -13.59 -20.90
CA PRO A 35 -28.57 -14.37 -21.48
C PRO A 35 -28.95 -13.79 -22.85
N VAL A 36 -28.73 -14.57 -23.91
CA VAL A 36 -29.15 -14.35 -25.31
C VAL A 36 -28.52 -13.11 -26.00
N SER A 37 -27.43 -13.28 -26.76
CA SER A 37 -26.98 -12.48 -27.94
C SER A 37 -27.25 -10.95 -28.04
N TYR A 38 -27.49 -10.20 -26.97
CA TYR A 38 -27.79 -8.76 -27.03
C TYR A 38 -26.55 -7.90 -27.34
N LEU A 39 -25.39 -8.53 -27.46
CA LEU A 39 -24.12 -7.87 -27.28
C LEU A 39 -23.06 -8.43 -28.23
N THR A 40 -22.72 -7.65 -29.24
CA THR A 40 -21.46 -7.83 -29.97
C THR A 40 -20.29 -7.30 -29.11
N PRO A 41 -19.06 -7.79 -29.29
CA PRO A 41 -17.87 -7.31 -28.56
C PRO A 41 -17.68 -5.78 -28.61
N ASP A 42 -18.17 -5.15 -29.67
CA ASP A 42 -18.16 -3.71 -29.92
C ASP A 42 -19.25 -2.95 -29.14
N GLN A 43 -20.39 -3.58 -28.87
CA GLN A 43 -21.49 -2.99 -28.09
C GLN A 43 -21.26 -3.08 -26.57
N VAL A 44 -20.50 -4.07 -26.11
CA VAL A 44 -20.06 -4.17 -24.70
C VAL A 44 -18.92 -3.21 -24.47
N THR A 45 -19.26 -1.93 -24.32
CA THR A 45 -18.32 -0.94 -23.77
C THR A 45 -18.28 -1.06 -22.25
N ASP A 46 -17.63 -0.12 -21.57
CA ASP A 46 -17.68 0.03 -20.11
C ASP A 46 -19.11 0.27 -19.57
N LYS A 47 -20.13 0.31 -20.44
CA LYS A 47 -21.53 0.61 -20.14
C LYS A 47 -22.48 -0.59 -20.23
N TRP A 48 -21.96 -1.81 -20.19
CA TRP A 48 -22.80 -3.01 -20.34
C TRP A 48 -23.97 -3.08 -19.32
N GLY A 49 -23.80 -2.51 -18.12
CA GLY A 49 -24.85 -2.45 -17.10
C GLY A 49 -26.08 -1.62 -17.51
N GLU A 50 -25.92 -0.71 -18.47
CA GLU A 50 -27.01 0.08 -19.06
C GLU A 50 -27.78 -0.72 -20.12
N ILE A 51 -27.12 -1.67 -20.78
CA ILE A 51 -27.66 -2.37 -21.96
C ILE A 51 -28.39 -3.66 -21.54
N ILE A 52 -27.78 -4.45 -20.66
CA ILE A 52 -28.30 -5.78 -20.31
C ILE A 52 -29.56 -5.63 -19.43
N PRO A 53 -30.67 -6.32 -19.73
CA PRO A 53 -31.83 -6.36 -18.86
C PRO A 53 -31.51 -6.88 -17.45
N TRP A 54 -32.24 -6.40 -16.45
CA TRP A 54 -32.08 -6.92 -15.09
C TRP A 54 -32.47 -8.41 -15.05
N ASP A 55 -31.58 -9.23 -14.49
CA ASP A 55 -31.78 -10.64 -14.20
C ASP A 55 -31.04 -10.99 -12.91
N GLU A 56 -31.75 -11.62 -11.98
CA GLU A 56 -31.20 -11.93 -10.65
C GLU A 56 -30.09 -12.99 -10.71
N THR A 57 -30.23 -13.97 -11.60
CA THR A 57 -29.23 -15.04 -11.74
C THR A 57 -27.92 -14.49 -12.30
N PHE A 58 -28.02 -13.61 -13.30
CA PHE A 58 -26.89 -12.90 -13.86
C PHE A 58 -26.23 -11.95 -12.84
N ALA A 59 -27.04 -11.21 -12.06
CA ALA A 59 -26.56 -10.36 -10.98
C ALA A 59 -25.72 -11.14 -9.94
N ASN A 60 -26.25 -12.28 -9.47
CA ASN A 60 -25.53 -13.16 -8.54
C ASN A 60 -24.22 -13.69 -9.15
N LYS A 61 -24.24 -14.00 -10.45
CA LYS A 61 -23.05 -14.46 -11.18
C LYS A 61 -21.97 -13.38 -11.28
N ILE A 62 -22.35 -12.12 -11.54
CA ILE A 62 -21.41 -11.00 -11.57
C ILE A 62 -20.76 -10.76 -10.21
N ILE A 63 -21.53 -10.86 -9.12
CA ILE A 63 -20.98 -10.78 -7.75
C ILE A 63 -19.96 -11.88 -7.53
N PHE A 64 -20.30 -13.12 -7.91
CA PHE A 64 -19.39 -14.25 -7.80
C PHE A 64 -18.09 -14.02 -8.59
N LEU A 65 -18.19 -13.61 -9.86
CA LEU A 65 -17.03 -13.32 -10.71
C LEU A 65 -16.15 -12.22 -10.13
N SER A 66 -16.74 -11.20 -9.52
CA SER A 66 -16.02 -10.13 -8.85
C SER A 66 -15.29 -10.61 -7.59
N LYS A 67 -15.89 -11.53 -6.81
CA LYS A 67 -15.20 -12.20 -5.69
C LYS A 67 -14.02 -13.04 -6.16
N VAL A 68 -14.18 -13.78 -7.26
CA VAL A 68 -13.11 -14.56 -7.88
C VAL A 68 -11.97 -13.65 -8.33
N PHE A 69 -12.29 -12.50 -8.96
CA PHE A 69 -11.28 -11.52 -9.35
C PHE A 69 -10.43 -11.07 -8.18
N PHE A 70 -11.04 -10.74 -7.03
CA PHE A 70 -10.29 -10.37 -5.82
C PHE A 70 -9.34 -11.47 -5.37
N LYS A 71 -9.79 -12.73 -5.39
CA LYS A 71 -8.97 -13.87 -4.99
C LYS A 71 -7.77 -14.09 -5.91
N LEU A 72 -7.95 -13.89 -7.22
CA LEU A 72 -6.89 -14.06 -8.21
C LEU A 72 -5.88 -12.89 -8.20
N THR A 73 -6.36 -11.69 -7.90
CA THR A 73 -5.59 -10.46 -8.13
C THR A 73 -4.91 -9.96 -6.87
N ILE A 74 -5.57 -10.09 -5.72
CA ILE A 74 -5.01 -9.72 -4.42
C ILE A 74 -4.19 -10.91 -3.94
N SER A 75 -2.96 -11.03 -4.44
CA SER A 75 -2.01 -11.96 -3.85
C SER A 75 -1.64 -11.48 -2.43
N PRO A 76 -1.60 -12.37 -1.42
CA PRO A 76 -1.15 -12.05 -0.06
C PRO A 76 0.24 -11.41 0.00
N ASP A 77 1.05 -11.63 -1.04
CA ASP A 77 2.45 -11.19 -1.09
C ASP A 77 2.63 -9.91 -1.92
N SER A 78 1.57 -9.38 -2.53
CA SER A 78 1.68 -8.15 -3.32
C SER A 78 1.83 -6.93 -2.41
N GLN A 79 2.68 -5.96 -2.79
CA GLN A 79 2.84 -4.70 -2.03
C GLN A 79 1.50 -3.95 -1.84
N ASN A 80 0.59 -4.06 -2.79
CA ASN A 80 -0.73 -3.44 -2.72
C ASN A 80 -1.67 -4.14 -1.72
N ALA A 81 -1.50 -5.45 -1.48
CA ALA A 81 -2.26 -6.18 -0.48
C ALA A 81 -1.96 -5.75 0.96
N TYR A 82 -0.92 -4.93 1.18
CA TYR A 82 -0.59 -4.35 2.48
C TYR A 82 -1.15 -2.94 2.69
N ASN A 83 -1.76 -2.32 1.66
CA ASN A 83 -2.39 -1.02 1.78
C ASN A 83 -3.92 -1.20 2.01
N PRO A 84 -4.46 -0.82 3.18
CA PRO A 84 -5.90 -0.97 3.46
C PRO A 84 -6.77 -0.11 2.55
N GLU A 85 -6.33 1.12 2.25
CA GLU A 85 -7.03 2.05 1.37
C GLU A 85 -7.11 1.50 -0.04
N PHE A 86 -6.06 0.78 -0.49
CA PHE A 86 -6.04 0.18 -1.82
C PHE A 86 -7.19 -0.81 -2.04
N ILE A 87 -7.42 -1.73 -1.09
CA ILE A 87 -8.48 -2.75 -1.24
C ILE A 87 -9.85 -2.06 -1.23
N GLU A 88 -10.04 -1.12 -0.31
CA GLU A 88 -11.30 -0.40 -0.17
C GLU A 88 -11.61 0.47 -1.40
N ASP A 89 -10.61 1.17 -1.95
CA ASP A 89 -10.72 1.96 -3.17
C ASP A 89 -11.06 1.11 -4.39
N VAL A 90 -10.50 -0.10 -4.51
CA VAL A 90 -10.84 -1.02 -5.60
C VAL A 90 -12.27 -1.52 -5.45
N ILE A 91 -12.69 -1.90 -4.24
CA ILE A 91 -14.06 -2.34 -3.96
C ILE A 91 -15.05 -1.22 -4.31
N ASN A 92 -14.78 0.01 -3.89
CA ASN A 92 -15.65 1.15 -4.15
C ASN A 92 -15.81 1.39 -5.66
N GLN A 93 -14.72 1.36 -6.43
CA GLN A 93 -14.80 1.50 -7.89
C GLN A 93 -15.61 0.37 -8.55
N ILE A 94 -15.47 -0.86 -8.07
CA ILE A 94 -16.27 -2.00 -8.56
C ILE A 94 -17.74 -1.81 -8.20
N ILE A 95 -18.05 -1.38 -6.98
CA ILE A 95 -19.43 -1.11 -6.55
C ILE A 95 -20.04 -0.01 -7.41
N ASP A 96 -19.34 1.11 -7.62
CA ASP A 96 -19.80 2.22 -8.45
C ASP A 96 -20.13 1.76 -9.88
N HIS A 97 -19.27 0.90 -10.45
CA HIS A 97 -19.48 0.31 -11.77
C HIS A 97 -20.71 -0.61 -11.82
N LEU A 98 -20.84 -1.50 -10.84
CA LEU A 98 -21.94 -2.48 -10.79
C LEU A 98 -23.28 -1.85 -10.40
N MET A 99 -23.27 -0.76 -9.64
CA MET A 99 -24.46 -0.07 -9.17
C MET A 99 -25.39 0.31 -10.33
N ILE A 100 -24.84 0.69 -11.50
CA ILE A 100 -25.61 1.01 -12.71
C ILE A 100 -26.56 -0.14 -13.09
N TYR A 101 -26.09 -1.39 -12.98
CA TYR A 101 -26.90 -2.56 -13.27
C TYR A 101 -27.85 -2.89 -12.11
N PHE A 102 -27.36 -2.86 -10.87
CA PHE A 102 -28.13 -3.27 -9.68
C PHE A 102 -29.24 -2.29 -9.28
N ALA A 103 -29.10 -1.00 -9.58
CA ALA A 103 -30.15 -0.01 -9.36
C ALA A 103 -31.40 -0.24 -10.23
N ARG A 104 -31.29 -1.06 -11.28
CA ARG A 104 -32.41 -1.45 -12.16
C ARG A 104 -33.24 -2.59 -11.59
N ALA A 105 -32.80 -3.23 -10.52
CA ALA A 105 -33.56 -4.28 -9.86
C ALA A 105 -34.94 -3.75 -9.44
N PRO A 106 -36.03 -4.52 -9.61
CA PRO A 106 -37.37 -4.08 -9.25
C PRO A 106 -37.48 -3.61 -7.79
N HIS A 107 -36.72 -4.25 -6.90
CA HIS A 107 -36.70 -3.97 -5.46
C HIS A 107 -35.88 -2.73 -5.06
N TYR A 108 -35.02 -2.24 -5.95
CA TYR A 108 -34.11 -1.11 -5.70
C TYR A 108 -34.41 0.11 -6.58
N LYS A 109 -35.53 0.12 -7.31
CA LYS A 109 -35.93 1.27 -8.13
C LYS A 109 -35.90 2.56 -7.29
N ASN A 110 -35.06 3.51 -7.71
CA ASN A 110 -34.83 4.80 -7.04
C ASN A 110 -34.12 4.73 -5.67
N ALA A 111 -33.47 3.61 -5.34
CA ALA A 111 -32.72 3.41 -4.11
C ALA A 111 -31.27 2.99 -4.42
N GLU A 112 -30.53 3.85 -5.14
CA GLU A 112 -29.10 3.64 -5.44
C GLU A 112 -28.28 3.32 -4.19
N ASN A 113 -28.61 3.98 -3.07
CA ASN A 113 -27.99 3.71 -1.77
C ASN A 113 -28.22 2.27 -1.30
N ALA A 114 -29.43 1.71 -1.49
CA ALA A 114 -29.71 0.33 -1.13
C ALA A 114 -28.96 -0.68 -2.02
N ALA A 115 -28.86 -0.41 -3.33
CA ALA A 115 -28.05 -1.21 -4.24
C ALA A 115 -26.56 -1.15 -3.86
N ARG A 116 -26.05 0.04 -3.50
CA ARG A 116 -24.67 0.24 -3.04
C ARG A 116 -24.40 -0.52 -1.74
N GLU A 117 -25.28 -0.42 -0.75
CA GLU A 117 -25.17 -1.15 0.52
C GLU A 117 -25.21 -2.66 0.31
N TYR A 118 -26.10 -3.14 -0.55
CA TYR A 118 -26.17 -4.55 -0.92
C TYR A 118 -24.86 -5.04 -1.56
N LEU A 119 -24.34 -4.31 -2.54
CA LEU A 119 -23.08 -4.64 -3.20
C LEU A 119 -21.90 -4.57 -2.22
N PHE A 120 -21.86 -3.56 -1.34
CA PHE A 120 -20.85 -3.46 -0.30
C PHE A 120 -20.89 -4.66 0.64
N LYS A 121 -22.08 -5.03 1.13
CA LYS A 121 -22.25 -6.20 1.98
C LYS A 121 -21.79 -7.46 1.28
N LYS A 122 -22.19 -7.68 0.03
CA LYS A 122 -21.87 -8.89 -0.75
C LYS A 122 -20.39 -8.99 -1.09
N LEU A 123 -19.79 -7.91 -1.57
CA LEU A 123 -18.41 -7.91 -2.08
C LEU A 123 -17.38 -7.70 -0.99
N ASN A 124 -17.70 -6.95 0.07
CA ASN A 124 -16.79 -6.64 1.17
C ASN A 124 -17.07 -7.52 2.40
N THR A 125 -18.20 -7.31 3.08
CA THR A 125 -18.47 -7.90 4.40
C THR A 125 -18.65 -9.42 4.36
N GLU A 126 -19.39 -9.94 3.38
CA GLU A 126 -19.65 -11.37 3.21
C GLU A 126 -18.53 -12.09 2.43
N ASN A 127 -17.47 -11.38 2.05
CA ASN A 127 -16.34 -11.98 1.36
C ASN A 127 -15.26 -12.38 2.36
N ALA A 128 -15.29 -13.64 2.80
CA ALA A 128 -14.36 -14.20 3.78
C ALA A 128 -12.88 -13.95 3.40
N PHE A 129 -12.55 -14.01 2.10
CA PHE A 129 -11.20 -13.75 1.63
C PHE A 129 -10.75 -12.30 1.93
N LEU A 130 -11.59 -11.31 1.62
CA LEU A 130 -11.28 -9.90 1.91
C LEU A 130 -11.32 -9.60 3.40
N ALA A 131 -12.22 -10.23 4.16
CA ALA A 131 -12.23 -10.13 5.61
C ALA A 131 -10.88 -10.60 6.22
N CYS A 132 -10.38 -11.77 5.80
CA CYS A 132 -9.07 -12.27 6.22
C CYS A 132 -7.92 -11.34 5.76
N ALA A 133 -7.98 -10.83 4.54
CA ALA A 133 -6.97 -9.89 4.03
C ALA A 133 -6.92 -8.61 4.88
N ARG A 134 -8.07 -8.05 5.26
CA ARG A 134 -8.15 -6.86 6.13
C ARG A 134 -7.63 -7.12 7.54
N ILE A 135 -7.96 -8.26 8.15
CA ILE A 135 -7.41 -8.62 9.47
C ILE A 135 -5.88 -8.68 9.41
N ARG A 136 -5.33 -9.30 8.35
CA ARG A 136 -3.87 -9.34 8.13
C ARG A 136 -3.28 -7.94 7.97
N GLN A 137 -3.92 -7.07 7.21
CA GLN A 137 -3.49 -5.67 7.05
C GLN A 137 -3.49 -4.91 8.38
N GLN A 138 -4.58 -5.00 9.15
CA GLN A 138 -4.70 -4.33 10.45
C GLN A 138 -3.61 -4.79 11.43
N ASN A 139 -3.30 -6.09 11.45
CA ASN A 139 -2.22 -6.62 12.29
C ASN A 139 -0.84 -6.08 11.89
N ILE A 140 -0.59 -5.92 10.58
CA ILE A 140 0.66 -5.36 10.07
C ILE A 140 0.80 -3.88 10.40
N LEU A 141 -0.29 -3.10 10.26
CA LEU A 141 -0.29 -1.68 10.62
C LEU A 141 -0.02 -1.49 12.11
N ARG A 142 -0.73 -2.24 12.97
CA ARG A 142 -0.48 -2.24 14.42
C ARG A 142 0.95 -2.62 14.77
N ALA A 143 1.54 -3.60 14.06
CA ALA A 143 2.93 -3.98 14.26
C ALA A 143 3.91 -2.86 13.87
N ARG A 144 3.64 -2.12 12.79
CA ARG A 144 4.43 -0.95 12.36
C ARG A 144 4.32 0.20 13.36
N GLU A 145 3.10 0.52 13.80
CA GLU A 145 2.84 1.56 14.80
C GLU A 145 3.58 1.26 16.12
N ARG A 146 3.55 0.01 16.59
CA ARG A 146 4.30 -0.41 17.78
C ARG A 146 5.81 -0.23 17.62
N ARG A 147 6.37 -0.55 16.46
CA ARG A 147 7.80 -0.35 16.17
C ARG A 147 8.16 1.13 16.12
N ALA A 148 7.35 1.94 15.45
CA ALA A 148 7.56 3.39 15.37
C ALA A 148 7.47 4.04 16.76
N ALA A 149 6.51 3.63 17.60
CA ALA A 149 6.38 4.08 18.98
C ALA A 149 7.61 3.70 19.82
N ALA A 150 8.06 2.44 19.75
CA ALA A 150 9.27 1.99 20.45
C ALA A 150 10.53 2.76 20.01
N GLN A 151 10.67 3.07 18.72
CA GLN A 151 11.76 3.89 18.21
C GLN A 151 11.67 5.34 18.70
N ALA A 152 10.47 5.92 18.74
CA ALA A 152 10.26 7.27 19.26
C ALA A 152 10.56 7.36 20.78
N GLU A 153 10.21 6.34 21.56
CA GLU A 153 10.55 6.24 22.98
C GLU A 153 12.06 6.09 23.18
N ALA A 154 12.72 5.22 22.42
CA ALA A 154 14.18 5.07 22.46
C ALA A 154 14.89 6.39 22.11
N ALA A 155 14.42 7.10 21.06
CA ALA A 155 14.98 8.40 20.67
C ALA A 155 14.82 9.46 21.77
N LYS A 156 13.67 9.49 22.47
CA LYS A 156 13.46 10.39 23.63
C LYS A 156 14.40 10.05 24.79
N GLN A 157 14.65 8.76 25.06
CA GLN A 157 15.59 8.34 26.09
C GLN A 157 17.02 8.76 25.74
N THR A 158 17.44 8.61 24.49
CA THR A 158 18.76 9.06 24.02
C THR A 158 18.93 10.58 24.12
N GLN A 159 17.89 11.36 23.79
CA GLN A 159 17.92 12.82 23.93
C GLN A 159 17.97 13.26 25.40
N ALA A 160 17.17 12.64 26.27
CA ALA A 160 17.19 12.91 27.71
C ALA A 160 18.54 12.55 28.36
N GLU A 161 19.20 11.51 27.87
CA GLU A 161 20.54 11.12 28.34
C GLU A 161 21.62 12.10 27.84
N GLN A 162 21.55 12.56 26.59
CA GLN A 162 22.42 13.61 26.07
C GLN A 162 22.24 14.95 26.79
N GLU A 163 21.00 15.32 27.14
CA GLU A 163 20.73 16.52 27.92
C GLU A 163 21.30 16.41 29.35
N LYS A 164 21.16 15.25 30.01
CA LYS A 164 21.80 15.00 31.32
C LYS A 164 23.32 15.08 31.26
N ILE A 165 23.95 14.62 30.18
CA ILE A 165 25.40 14.77 29.95
C ILE A 165 25.78 16.24 29.68
N SER A 166 24.89 17.04 29.08
CA SER A 166 25.13 18.47 28.81
C SER A 166 24.94 19.37 30.05
N VAL A 167 24.10 18.97 31.01
CA VAL A 167 23.82 19.71 32.25
C VAL A 167 24.73 19.23 33.41
N GLY A 168 25.17 17.96 33.38
CA GLY A 168 26.12 17.38 34.32
C GLY A 168 27.53 17.33 33.75
N ALA A 169 28.39 18.25 34.24
CA ALA A 169 29.83 18.35 34.00
C ALA A 169 30.27 19.17 32.77
N ARG A 170 30.58 20.45 33.02
CA ARG A 170 31.87 20.96 32.53
C ARG A 170 32.95 20.15 33.27
N PRO A 171 33.71 19.25 32.63
CA PRO A 171 34.96 18.82 33.24
C PRO A 171 35.80 20.10 33.40
N LYS A 172 36.20 20.42 34.64
CA LYS A 172 37.32 21.34 34.85
C LYS A 172 38.42 20.81 33.94
N ARG A 173 38.88 21.62 32.98
CA ARG A 173 40.11 21.34 32.25
C ARG A 173 41.19 21.16 33.32
N GLN A 174 41.46 19.92 33.71
CA GLN A 174 42.72 19.60 34.33
C GLN A 174 43.74 19.92 33.25
N ARG A 175 44.44 21.04 33.47
CA ARG A 175 45.59 21.41 32.69
C ARG A 175 46.58 20.28 32.87
N ILE A 176 46.58 19.33 31.94
CA ILE A 176 47.60 18.29 31.85
C ILE A 176 48.92 19.07 31.77
N GLN A 177 49.69 19.07 32.85
CA GLN A 177 51.06 19.54 32.79
C GLN A 177 51.83 18.51 31.97
N TYR A 178 52.11 18.84 30.72
CA TYR A 178 53.11 18.14 29.93
C TYR A 178 54.50 18.48 30.49
N LYS A 179 54.87 17.84 31.58
CA LYS A 179 56.27 17.68 32.00
C LYS A 179 56.41 16.23 32.42
N GLN A 180 57.39 15.54 31.84
CA GLN A 180 57.68 14.11 31.99
C GLN A 180 56.77 13.20 31.14
N TYR A 181 57.00 13.19 29.83
CA TYR A 181 57.09 11.96 29.02
C TYR A 181 57.61 12.31 27.59
N THR A 182 58.45 13.33 27.48
CA THR A 182 59.16 13.71 26.24
C THR A 182 60.55 13.07 26.10
N ASP A 183 60.98 12.26 27.07
CA ASP A 183 62.31 11.64 27.05
C ASP A 183 62.30 10.17 26.58
N GLU A 184 61.18 9.44 26.72
CA GLU A 184 61.09 8.06 26.23
C GLU A 184 60.80 7.97 24.73
N PHE A 185 59.98 8.88 24.20
CA PHE A 185 59.65 8.89 22.76
C PHE A 185 60.84 9.29 21.88
N ASN A 186 61.76 10.11 22.41
CA ASN A 186 62.99 10.50 21.69
C ASN A 186 64.09 9.44 21.75
N LYS A 187 64.11 8.57 22.77
CA LYS A 187 65.05 7.42 22.82
C LYS A 187 64.69 6.33 21.81
N VAL A 188 63.39 6.05 21.61
CA VAL A 188 62.94 5.02 20.65
C VAL A 188 63.19 5.48 19.19
N ARG A 189 63.10 6.79 18.92
CA ARG A 189 63.27 7.33 17.57
C ARG A 189 64.73 7.41 17.09
N CYS A 190 65.71 7.38 18.01
CA CYS A 190 67.12 7.26 17.65
C CYS A 190 67.57 5.80 17.42
N ALA A 191 66.91 4.81 18.02
CA ALA A 191 67.24 3.40 17.81
C ALA A 191 66.76 2.87 16.44
N MET A 192 65.61 3.31 15.95
CA MET A 192 65.06 2.85 14.65
C MET A 192 65.70 3.49 13.40
N ARG A 193 66.63 4.45 13.55
CA ARG A 193 67.31 5.09 12.41
C ARG A 193 68.63 4.43 12.04
N ILE A 194 69.18 3.55 12.89
CA ILE A 194 70.48 2.88 12.65
C ILE A 194 70.30 1.57 11.87
N ASP A 195 69.15 0.90 11.97
CA ASP A 195 68.94 -0.40 11.32
C ASP A 195 68.55 -0.31 9.82
N ILE A 196 68.16 0.88 9.34
CA ILE A 196 67.76 1.09 7.93
C ILE A 196 68.98 1.41 7.04
N GLU A 197 70.11 1.85 7.61
CA GLU A 197 71.33 2.18 6.85
C GLU A 197 72.31 1.00 6.71
N ASN A 198 72.11 -0.12 7.42
CA ASN A 198 72.98 -1.32 7.36
C ASN A 198 72.39 -2.49 6.55
N GLN A 199 71.31 -2.29 5.79
CA GLN A 199 70.74 -3.28 4.86
C GLN A 199 70.77 -2.84 3.38
N LYS A 200 71.73 -1.98 3.02
CA LYS A 200 72.09 -1.71 1.62
C LYS A 200 73.55 -2.07 1.37
#